data_AF-D7M4K4-F1
#
_entry.id   AF-D7M4K4-F1
#
_cell.length_a   1.000
_cell.length_b   1.000
_cell.length_c   1.000
_cell.angle_alpha   90.00
_cell.angle_beta   90.00
_cell.angle_gamma   90.00
#
_symmetry.space_group_name_H-M   'P 1'
#
loop_
_entity.id
_entity.type
_entity.pdbx_description
1 polymer ?
#
loop_
_entity_poly.entity_id
_entity_poly.type
_entity_poly.pdbx_seq_one_letter_code
_entity_poly.pdbx_strand_id
1 'polypeptide(L)'
;MKAEPYLGFASYLRDDGEQFRSMLDLNPQLREMMQNPDFLRQFSSPEMMQQMMTLQQSLLSQNRNTASHHKATVRLCLPGMSSSLVFSVMVGIWYKNIAQRTYVWVANRDNPLLDSNGSFGISETNLVIRDQVNALVWSTELRIQTSPVVAALLDNGNFVLRSSNHLEDLLWQSFDFPTDTLLPHMQLGLDPKSILTSWKSLDDPSSGDYKFKFETEISPKLSIWDKGGRLYDSGPWNGYKFNKLPPLFNLTRTRVGPTCLFIATYETSFSRLVMAYTGLLIQYTWNQSTTEWDWSWSLFNHICDLFNRCGSNAYCDVNVNTKQFCNCIEGFELRNSTNMTDGCTRKTPLKCGADKFIPLVQMSFPYTENTSFPGTSDIQECQDICVVRCKCTAFSITHNLLSGSLECVTWTGELLDLRRNSNESQKIYIKLDGKKKNNNKGKIIGLGVSIPTVIVLFSVAGFCFWKRKQNLATSSRTTLDNFSDSNEIGHGGFGKVYKVRIMLWNTLK
;
A
#
# COMPACT_ATOMS: atom_id res chain seq x y z
N MET A 1 -14.38 34.39 32.96
CA MET A 1 -13.10 33.67 32.80
C MET A 1 -13.36 32.18 32.92
N LYS A 2 -13.36 31.48 31.78
CA LYS A 2 -12.95 30.08 31.61
C LYS A 2 -13.03 29.83 30.11
N ALA A 3 -11.88 30.01 29.48
CA ALA A 3 -11.63 29.56 28.12
C ALA A 3 -11.45 28.03 28.14
N GLU A 4 -11.61 27.43 26.95
CA GLU A 4 -11.18 26.08 26.53
C GLU A 4 -12.23 24.96 26.61
N PRO A 5 -12.75 24.58 25.43
CA PRO A 5 -12.56 23.23 24.90
C PRO A 5 -11.92 23.18 23.49
N TYR A 6 -11.41 24.30 22.96
CA TYR A 6 -10.85 24.38 21.61
C TYR A 6 -9.44 23.78 21.43
N LEU A 7 -8.84 23.21 22.49
CA LEU A 7 -7.43 22.80 22.44
C LEU A 7 -7.19 21.37 21.95
N GLY A 8 -8.13 20.42 22.06
CA GLY A 8 -7.85 19.03 21.68
C GLY A 8 -7.62 18.83 20.16
N PHE A 9 -8.44 19.46 19.33
CA PHE A 9 -8.33 19.37 17.86
C PHE A 9 -7.21 20.27 17.32
N ALA A 10 -7.01 21.44 17.93
CA ALA A 10 -5.95 22.38 17.55
C ALA A 10 -4.56 21.96 18.04
N SER A 11 -4.44 21.20 19.14
CA SER A 11 -3.17 20.63 19.60
C SER A 11 -2.76 19.43 18.75
N TYR A 12 -3.72 18.59 18.30
CA TYR A 12 -3.45 17.49 17.37
C TYR A 12 -2.92 18.01 16.01
N LEU A 13 -3.44 19.13 15.53
CA LEU A 13 -2.93 19.82 14.33
C LEU A 13 -1.58 20.54 14.54
N ARG A 14 -1.13 20.69 15.79
CA ARG A 14 0.13 21.39 16.11
C ARG A 14 1.32 20.43 16.16
N ASP A 15 1.11 19.18 16.56
CA ASP A 15 2.19 18.18 16.68
C ASP A 15 2.46 17.41 15.37
N ASP A 16 1.48 17.26 14.46
CA ASP A 16 1.62 16.62 13.13
C ASP A 16 1.29 17.56 11.95
N GLY A 17 1.32 18.87 12.19
CA GLY A 17 0.83 19.91 11.27
C GLY A 17 1.52 19.97 9.89
N GLU A 18 2.73 19.43 9.73
CA GLU A 18 3.39 19.34 8.42
C GLU A 18 2.90 18.14 7.59
N GLN A 19 2.66 16.97 8.22
CA GLN A 19 2.09 15.81 7.51
C GLN A 19 0.62 16.06 7.15
N PHE A 20 -0.15 16.66 8.04
CA PHE A 20 -1.55 16.98 7.80
C PHE A 20 -1.73 18.05 6.71
N ARG A 21 -0.88 19.11 6.70
CA ARG A 21 -0.88 20.10 5.61
C ARG A 21 -0.45 19.50 4.28
N SER A 22 0.55 18.62 4.27
CA SER A 22 0.96 17.88 3.08
C SER A 22 -0.19 17.00 2.54
N MET A 23 -0.95 16.34 3.43
CA MET A 23 -2.10 15.50 3.09
C MET A 23 -3.26 16.30 2.48
N LEU A 24 -3.56 17.49 3.03
CA LEU A 24 -4.53 18.44 2.46
C LEU A 24 -4.02 19.07 1.15
N ASP A 25 -2.70 19.16 0.99
CA ASP A 25 -2.12 19.70 -0.23
C ASP A 25 -2.18 18.73 -1.41
N LEU A 26 -2.13 17.44 -1.12
CA LEU A 26 -2.12 16.34 -2.08
C LEU A 26 -3.50 15.75 -2.38
N ASN A 27 -4.52 16.05 -1.56
CA ASN A 27 -5.89 15.55 -1.71
C ASN A 27 -6.90 16.71 -1.82
N PRO A 28 -7.25 17.15 -3.04
CA PRO A 28 -8.19 18.26 -3.28
C PRO A 28 -9.58 18.02 -2.69
N GLN A 29 -10.04 16.77 -2.64
CA GLN A 29 -11.34 16.41 -2.05
C GLN A 29 -11.31 16.51 -0.52
N LEU A 30 -10.24 16.04 0.12
CA LEU A 30 -10.04 16.20 1.57
C LEU A 30 -9.93 17.69 1.96
N ARG A 31 -9.31 18.50 1.09
CA ARG A 31 -9.19 19.95 1.25
C ARG A 31 -10.55 20.65 1.13
N GLU A 32 -11.36 20.32 0.13
CA GLU A 32 -12.73 20.83 -0.02
C GLU A 32 -13.63 20.41 1.16
N MET A 33 -13.50 19.18 1.64
CA MET A 33 -14.23 18.70 2.83
C MET A 33 -13.88 19.49 4.09
N MET A 34 -12.61 19.79 4.31
CA MET A 34 -12.12 20.56 5.47
C MET A 34 -12.40 22.07 5.37
N GLN A 35 -12.65 22.57 4.15
CA GLN A 35 -13.05 23.96 3.90
C GLN A 35 -14.58 24.14 3.92
N ASN A 36 -15.35 23.06 4.04
CA ASN A 36 -16.79 23.11 4.17
C ASN A 36 -17.21 23.64 5.56
N PRO A 37 -17.85 24.82 5.66
CA PRO A 37 -18.29 25.38 6.94
C PRO A 37 -19.32 24.49 7.67
N ASP A 38 -20.07 23.65 6.96
CA ASP A 38 -21.06 22.74 7.54
C ASP A 38 -20.40 21.52 8.20
N PHE A 39 -19.27 21.05 7.67
CA PHE A 39 -18.45 19.99 8.27
C PHE A 39 -17.85 20.43 9.62
N LEU A 40 -17.43 21.69 9.73
CA LEU A 40 -16.88 22.25 10.96
C LEU A 40 -17.97 22.69 11.97
N ARG A 41 -19.17 23.06 11.50
CA ARG A 41 -20.32 23.42 12.35
C ARG A 41 -20.97 22.21 13.05
N GLN A 42 -20.81 21.01 12.53
CA GLN A 42 -21.39 19.78 13.12
C GLN A 42 -20.79 19.37 14.48
N PHE A 43 -19.67 19.95 14.90
CA PHE A 43 -19.01 19.60 16.17
C PHE A 43 -19.41 20.47 17.38
N SER A 44 -20.37 21.40 17.27
CA SER A 44 -20.61 22.37 18.36
C SER A 44 -21.99 23.04 18.43
N SER A 45 -23.10 22.30 18.26
CA SER A 45 -24.44 22.83 18.60
C SER A 45 -24.98 22.24 19.91
N PRO A 46 -25.02 23.01 21.02
CA PRO A 46 -25.64 22.60 22.28
C PRO A 46 -27.16 22.34 22.15
N GLU A 47 -27.83 23.03 21.22
CA GLU A 47 -29.27 22.95 21.00
C GLU A 47 -29.68 21.60 20.38
N MET A 48 -28.83 21.06 19.49
CA MET A 48 -29.03 19.75 18.87
C MET A 48 -28.85 18.61 19.90
N MET A 49 -27.88 18.76 20.81
CA MET A 49 -27.63 17.81 21.90
C MET A 49 -28.80 17.76 22.91
N GLN A 50 -29.43 18.92 23.17
CA GLN A 50 -30.61 19.04 24.03
C GLN A 50 -31.85 18.39 23.40
N GLN A 51 -32.07 18.57 22.09
CA GLN A 51 -33.18 17.94 21.37
C GLN A 51 -33.03 16.41 21.27
N MET A 52 -31.81 15.92 21.05
CA MET A 52 -31.51 14.47 21.04
C MET A 52 -31.77 13.81 22.40
N MET A 53 -31.38 14.44 23.51
CA MET A 53 -31.61 13.88 24.85
C MET A 53 -33.11 13.81 25.20
N THR A 54 -33.89 14.80 24.78
CA THR A 54 -35.34 14.85 25.03
C THR A 54 -36.09 13.79 24.20
N LEU A 55 -35.70 13.59 22.93
CA LEU A 55 -36.26 12.54 22.06
C LEU A 55 -35.86 11.12 22.50
N GLN A 56 -34.61 10.92 22.94
CA GLN A 56 -34.13 9.66 23.48
C GLN A 56 -34.92 9.23 24.73
N GLN A 57 -35.27 10.16 25.62
CA GLN A 57 -36.10 9.89 26.80
C GLN A 57 -37.56 9.50 26.43
N SER A 58 -38.14 10.08 25.39
CA SER A 58 -39.50 9.72 24.93
C SER A 58 -39.57 8.31 24.32
N LEU A 59 -38.55 7.91 23.55
CA LEU A 59 -38.49 6.60 22.88
C LEU A 59 -38.17 5.44 23.83
N LEU A 60 -37.57 5.72 24.99
CA LEU A 60 -37.36 4.72 26.05
C LEU A 60 -38.68 4.25 26.70
N SER A 61 -39.80 4.96 26.49
CA SER A 61 -41.11 4.61 27.07
C SER A 61 -41.93 3.59 26.26
N GLN A 62 -41.56 3.28 25.01
CA GLN A 62 -42.26 2.31 24.15
C GLN A 62 -41.51 0.97 24.08
N ASN A 63 -41.69 0.14 25.10
CA ASN A 63 -40.95 -1.12 25.31
C ASN A 63 -41.53 -2.37 24.60
N ARG A 64 -42.23 -2.23 23.47
CA ARG A 64 -43.00 -3.38 22.93
C ARG A 64 -42.22 -4.38 22.08
N ASN A 65 -41.08 -4.03 21.46
CA ASN A 65 -40.36 -4.94 20.52
C ASN A 65 -38.83 -4.86 20.67
N THR A 66 -38.30 -5.30 21.81
CA THR A 66 -36.88 -5.19 22.16
C THR A 66 -36.20 -6.54 22.33
N ALA A 67 -35.15 -6.79 21.54
CA ALA A 67 -34.16 -7.84 21.83
C ALA A 67 -32.85 -7.18 22.28
N SER A 68 -32.33 -7.57 23.45
CA SER A 68 -31.07 -7.04 23.99
C SER A 68 -30.24 -8.20 24.54
N HIS A 69 -28.95 -8.18 24.24
CA HIS A 69 -27.96 -9.10 24.81
C HIS A 69 -26.76 -8.30 25.32
N HIS A 70 -25.86 -8.91 26.10
CA HIS A 70 -24.85 -8.25 26.95
C HIS A 70 -24.07 -7.08 26.30
N LYS A 71 -23.82 -7.12 24.98
CA LYS A 71 -23.04 -6.11 24.24
C LYS A 71 -23.84 -5.26 23.24
N ALA A 72 -24.97 -5.72 22.75
CA ALA A 72 -25.72 -5.10 21.65
C ALA A 72 -27.23 -5.10 21.89
N THR A 73 -27.94 -4.18 21.25
CA THR A 73 -29.41 -4.08 21.33
C THR A 73 -30.00 -3.85 19.95
N VAL A 74 -31.15 -4.48 19.67
CA VAL A 74 -31.96 -4.27 18.45
C VAL A 74 -33.26 -3.55 18.82
N ARG A 75 -33.57 -2.43 18.16
CA ARG A 75 -34.89 -1.77 18.21
C ARG A 75 -35.19 -0.99 16.93
N LEU A 76 -36.44 -0.54 16.82
CA LEU A 76 -36.85 0.59 15.99
C LEU A 76 -36.15 1.87 16.48
N CYS A 77 -35.60 2.63 15.55
CA CYS A 77 -34.77 3.79 15.76
C CYS A 77 -35.09 4.86 14.71
N LEU A 78 -34.93 6.12 15.10
CA LEU A 78 -34.81 7.24 14.18
C LEU A 78 -33.31 7.42 13.89
N PRO A 79 -32.84 7.27 12.64
CA PRO A 79 -31.54 7.80 12.25
C PRO A 79 -31.58 9.34 12.33
N GLY A 80 -30.40 9.95 12.35
CA GLY A 80 -30.22 11.41 12.47
C GLY A 80 -31.08 12.21 11.47
N MET A 81 -31.37 13.47 11.82
CA MET A 81 -32.36 14.27 11.12
C MET A 81 -31.96 14.52 9.65
N SER A 82 -32.74 13.97 8.71
CA SER A 82 -32.78 14.49 7.34
C SER A 82 -33.28 15.94 7.37
N SER A 83 -32.74 16.79 6.50
CA SER A 83 -33.21 18.17 6.29
C SER A 83 -34.65 18.26 5.74
N SER A 84 -35.26 17.12 5.43
CA SER A 84 -36.69 17.00 5.20
C SER A 84 -37.41 16.68 6.51
N LEU A 85 -38.50 17.40 6.81
CA LEU A 85 -39.37 17.22 7.99
C LEU A 85 -40.08 15.83 8.07
N VAL A 86 -39.55 14.81 7.39
CA VAL A 86 -40.09 13.46 7.32
C VAL A 86 -39.28 12.55 8.24
N PHE A 87 -39.87 12.20 9.38
CA PHE A 87 -39.29 11.23 10.31
C PHE A 87 -39.24 9.85 9.65
N SER A 88 -38.04 9.35 9.40
CA SER A 88 -37.83 8.01 8.86
C SER A 88 -37.48 7.06 10.01
N VAL A 89 -38.27 6.00 10.23
CA VAL A 89 -38.02 4.99 11.28
C VAL A 89 -37.42 3.72 10.66
N MET A 90 -36.38 3.20 11.29
CA MET A 90 -35.65 2.02 10.83
C MET A 90 -35.37 1.05 11.96
N VAL A 91 -35.22 -0.23 11.66
CA VAL A 91 -34.74 -1.23 12.62
C VAL A 91 -33.23 -1.33 12.52
N GLY A 92 -32.53 -1.15 13.64
CA GLY A 92 -31.07 -1.21 13.66
C GLY A 92 -30.49 -1.89 14.89
N ILE A 93 -29.20 -2.23 14.79
CA ILE A 93 -28.38 -2.79 15.86
C ILE A 93 -27.32 -1.75 16.24
N TRP A 94 -27.10 -1.55 17.53
CA TRP A 94 -26.03 -0.67 18.04
C TRP A 94 -25.42 -1.21 19.34
N TYR A 95 -24.26 -0.66 19.71
CA TYR A 95 -23.57 -1.00 20.96
C TYR A 95 -24.37 -0.53 22.18
N LYS A 96 -24.65 -1.45 23.11
CA LYS A 96 -25.48 -1.16 24.29
C LYS A 96 -24.79 -0.24 25.30
N ASN A 97 -23.49 -0.42 25.50
CA ASN A 97 -22.74 0.22 26.59
C ASN A 97 -21.98 1.49 26.14
N ILE A 98 -22.28 1.99 24.92
CA ILE A 98 -21.70 3.22 24.40
C ILE A 98 -22.80 4.29 24.42
N ALA A 99 -22.55 5.40 25.12
CA ALA A 99 -23.55 6.45 25.33
C ALA A 99 -23.99 7.10 24.01
N GLN A 100 -23.03 7.37 23.11
CA GLN A 100 -23.32 7.84 21.76
C GLN A 100 -23.78 6.66 20.89
N ARG A 101 -25.01 6.74 20.39
CA ARG A 101 -25.58 5.69 19.54
C ARG A 101 -24.71 5.48 18.30
N THR A 102 -24.11 4.30 18.22
CA THR A 102 -23.27 3.87 17.09
C THR A 102 -23.94 2.67 16.43
N TYR A 103 -24.65 2.92 15.34
CA TYR A 103 -25.32 1.87 14.57
C TYR A 103 -24.30 1.04 13.79
N VAL A 104 -24.49 -0.27 13.76
CA VAL A 104 -23.59 -1.23 13.09
C VAL A 104 -24.31 -2.07 12.04
N TRP A 105 -25.65 -2.01 12.05
CA TRP A 105 -26.51 -2.71 11.10
C TRP A 105 -27.89 -2.05 11.06
N VAL A 106 -28.52 -2.03 9.88
CA VAL A 106 -29.84 -1.44 9.62
C VAL A 106 -30.60 -2.34 8.64
N ALA A 107 -31.80 -2.80 9.00
CA ALA A 107 -32.59 -3.73 8.19
C ALA A 107 -33.20 -3.07 6.95
N ASN A 108 -34.03 -2.04 7.17
CA ASN A 108 -34.84 -1.38 6.15
C ASN A 108 -34.22 -0.04 5.70
N ARG A 109 -32.89 -0.03 5.51
CA ARG A 109 -32.14 1.20 5.24
C ARG A 109 -32.59 1.95 3.98
N ASP A 110 -33.06 1.24 2.96
CA ASP A 110 -33.56 1.79 1.69
C ASP A 110 -35.09 1.91 1.63
N ASN A 111 -35.79 1.39 2.64
CA ASN A 111 -37.24 1.43 2.75
C ASN A 111 -37.64 1.87 4.17
N PRO A 112 -37.35 3.13 4.56
CA PRO A 112 -37.72 3.64 5.88
C PRO A 112 -39.23 3.63 6.09
N LEU A 113 -39.65 3.43 7.34
CA LEU A 113 -41.02 3.71 7.76
C LEU A 113 -41.21 5.22 7.84
N LEU A 114 -42.36 5.73 7.41
CA LEU A 114 -42.66 7.17 7.44
C LEU A 114 -43.16 7.65 8.80
N ASP A 115 -43.36 6.73 9.73
CA ASP A 115 -43.98 6.97 11.02
C ASP A 115 -43.46 5.97 12.08
N SER A 116 -43.69 6.26 13.36
CA SER A 116 -43.24 5.43 14.48
C SER A 116 -44.18 4.27 14.83
N ASN A 117 -45.30 4.13 14.14
CA ASN A 117 -46.34 3.15 14.45
C ASN A 117 -46.17 1.81 13.71
N GLY A 118 -44.97 1.57 13.15
CA GLY A 118 -44.61 0.30 12.53
C GLY A 118 -44.34 -0.82 13.55
N SER A 119 -44.37 -2.06 13.07
CA SER A 119 -44.09 -3.25 13.87
C SER A 119 -42.90 -4.04 13.30
N PHE A 120 -42.17 -4.67 14.21
CA PHE A 120 -41.05 -5.56 13.88
C PHE A 120 -41.19 -6.85 14.68
N GLY A 121 -41.14 -7.99 14.00
CA GLY A 121 -41.31 -9.28 14.64
C GLY A 121 -41.22 -10.44 13.65
N ILE A 122 -41.63 -11.62 14.13
CA ILE A 122 -41.71 -12.82 13.32
C ILE A 122 -43.13 -12.96 12.77
N SER A 123 -43.25 -13.22 11.47
CA SER A 123 -44.50 -13.60 10.81
C SER A 123 -44.25 -14.88 10.03
N GLU A 124 -44.99 -15.94 10.36
CA GLU A 124 -44.77 -17.29 9.85
C GLU A 124 -43.34 -17.78 10.16
N THR A 125 -42.46 -17.88 9.16
CA THR A 125 -41.06 -18.29 9.30
C THR A 125 -40.07 -17.18 8.96
N ASN A 126 -40.55 -15.93 8.85
CA ASN A 126 -39.74 -14.78 8.44
C ASN A 126 -39.70 -13.69 9.51
N LEU A 127 -38.59 -12.96 9.55
CA LEU A 127 -38.58 -11.63 10.19
C LEU A 127 -39.25 -10.64 9.23
N VAL A 128 -40.11 -9.79 9.76
CA VAL A 128 -40.85 -8.79 8.98
C VAL A 128 -40.87 -7.44 9.67
N ILE A 129 -40.82 -6.39 8.86
CA ILE A 129 -41.12 -5.01 9.25
C ILE A 129 -42.39 -4.61 8.51
N ARG A 130 -43.37 -4.10 9.25
CA ARG A 130 -44.64 -3.60 8.69
C ARG A 130 -44.90 -2.17 9.13
N ASP A 131 -45.58 -1.42 8.28
CA ASP A 131 -46.00 -0.06 8.57
C ASP A 131 -47.29 -0.02 9.44
N GLN A 132 -47.76 1.20 9.72
CA GLN A 132 -49.00 1.49 10.45
C GLN A 132 -50.29 0.88 9.86
N VAL A 133 -50.32 0.61 8.54
CA VAL A 133 -51.46 -0.06 7.87
C VAL A 133 -51.20 -1.55 7.67
N ASN A 134 -50.20 -2.11 8.35
CA ASN A 134 -49.79 -3.51 8.30
C ASN A 134 -49.24 -3.96 6.93
N ALA A 135 -48.87 -3.01 6.05
CA ALA A 135 -48.23 -3.32 4.78
C ALA A 135 -46.79 -3.78 5.02
N LEU A 136 -46.33 -4.74 4.20
CA LEU A 136 -44.98 -5.29 4.30
C LEU A 136 -43.95 -4.29 3.75
N VAL A 137 -42.96 -3.94 4.57
CA VAL A 137 -41.89 -2.98 4.22
C VAL A 137 -40.55 -3.69 4.01
N TRP A 138 -40.26 -4.71 4.81
CA TRP A 138 -39.04 -5.51 4.71
C TRP A 138 -39.25 -6.92 5.23
N SER A 139 -38.56 -7.91 4.65
CA SER A 139 -38.58 -9.30 5.10
C SER A 139 -37.24 -10.00 4.82
N THR A 140 -36.98 -11.09 5.54
CA THR A 140 -35.86 -12.01 5.27
C THR A 140 -36.05 -12.88 4.02
N GLU A 141 -37.27 -12.92 3.43
CA GLU A 141 -37.60 -13.64 2.19
C GLU A 141 -37.24 -15.13 2.17
N LEU A 142 -37.30 -15.79 3.34
CA LEU A 142 -37.09 -17.23 3.46
C LEU A 142 -38.23 -17.99 2.78
N ARG A 143 -37.85 -18.96 1.94
CA ARG A 143 -38.78 -19.86 1.22
C ARG A 143 -39.12 -21.13 2.00
N ILE A 144 -38.58 -21.29 3.20
CA ILE A 144 -38.66 -22.52 3.99
C ILE A 144 -39.85 -22.42 4.95
N GLN A 145 -40.74 -23.41 4.91
CA GLN A 145 -41.84 -23.61 5.87
C GLN A 145 -41.44 -24.61 6.96
N THR A 146 -40.37 -24.32 7.70
CA THR A 146 -39.96 -25.15 8.85
C THR A 146 -40.74 -24.80 10.12
N SER A 147 -40.67 -25.72 11.09
CA SER A 147 -41.08 -25.64 12.50
C SER A 147 -40.91 -24.25 13.15
N PRO A 148 -41.56 -23.97 14.31
CA PRO A 148 -41.44 -22.70 15.02
C PRO A 148 -40.03 -22.11 14.98
N VAL A 149 -39.91 -20.85 14.60
CA VAL A 149 -38.64 -20.15 14.49
C VAL A 149 -38.45 -19.19 15.66
N VAL A 150 -37.20 -18.97 16.04
CA VAL A 150 -36.83 -18.03 17.10
C VAL A 150 -35.77 -17.08 16.56
N ALA A 151 -35.97 -15.79 16.82
CA ALA A 151 -34.98 -14.76 16.57
C ALA A 151 -34.11 -14.53 17.82
N ALA A 152 -32.80 -14.41 17.64
CA ALA A 152 -31.86 -14.17 18.73
C ALA A 152 -30.77 -13.19 18.32
N LEU A 153 -30.35 -12.33 19.25
CA LEU A 153 -29.16 -11.49 19.09
C LEU A 153 -28.00 -12.14 19.85
N LEU A 154 -26.96 -12.54 19.12
CA LEU A 154 -25.77 -13.17 19.69
C LEU A 154 -24.79 -12.13 20.24
N ASP A 155 -23.84 -12.57 21.07
CA ASP A 155 -22.85 -11.70 21.72
C ASP A 155 -21.89 -10.99 20.76
N ASN A 156 -21.67 -11.56 19.58
CA ASN A 156 -20.88 -10.94 18.52
C ASN A 156 -21.66 -9.89 17.73
N GLY A 157 -22.95 -9.66 18.04
CA GLY A 157 -23.82 -8.72 17.34
C GLY A 157 -24.55 -9.34 16.14
N ASN A 158 -24.37 -10.64 15.87
CA ASN A 158 -25.10 -11.32 14.81
C ASN A 158 -26.55 -11.54 15.24
N PHE A 159 -27.49 -11.00 14.47
CA PHE A 159 -28.92 -11.23 14.67
C PHE A 159 -29.36 -12.38 13.77
N VAL A 160 -29.84 -13.45 14.38
CA VAL A 160 -30.08 -14.73 13.71
C VAL A 160 -31.54 -15.15 13.83
N LEU A 161 -32.03 -15.79 12.78
CA LEU A 161 -33.28 -16.55 12.80
C LEU A 161 -32.93 -18.04 12.66
N ARG A 162 -33.44 -18.86 13.56
CA ARG A 162 -33.09 -20.29 13.66
C ARG A 162 -34.30 -21.14 14.07
N SER A 163 -34.20 -22.45 13.83
CA SER A 163 -35.23 -23.41 14.25
C SER A 163 -35.31 -23.48 15.78
N SER A 164 -36.52 -23.47 16.35
CA SER A 164 -36.71 -23.68 17.79
C SER A 164 -36.35 -25.09 18.23
N ASN A 165 -36.50 -26.06 17.34
CA ASN A 165 -36.28 -27.48 17.63
C ASN A 165 -34.80 -27.86 17.49
N HIS A 166 -34.10 -27.19 16.57
CA HIS A 166 -32.68 -27.40 16.29
C HIS A 166 -32.00 -26.04 16.30
N LEU A 167 -31.61 -25.62 17.50
CA LEU A 167 -31.00 -24.32 17.77
C LEU A 167 -29.68 -24.05 17.02
N GLU A 168 -29.08 -25.08 16.42
CA GLU A 168 -27.89 -25.02 15.56
C GLU A 168 -28.22 -24.72 14.08
N ASP A 169 -29.47 -24.93 13.66
CA ASP A 169 -29.91 -24.70 12.29
C ASP A 169 -30.22 -23.21 12.08
N LEU A 170 -29.22 -22.47 11.58
CA LEU A 170 -29.38 -21.09 11.14
C LEU A 170 -30.14 -21.03 9.82
N LEU A 171 -31.26 -20.30 9.82
CA LEU A 171 -32.10 -20.07 8.64
C LEU A 171 -31.75 -18.74 7.98
N TRP A 172 -31.41 -17.73 8.77
CA TRP A 172 -30.99 -16.40 8.33
C TRP A 172 -30.07 -15.76 9.37
N GLN A 173 -29.15 -14.90 8.93
CA GLN A 173 -28.30 -14.11 9.82
C GLN A 173 -27.98 -12.72 9.26
N SER A 174 -27.90 -11.71 10.12
CA SER A 174 -27.60 -10.34 9.72
C SER A 174 -26.17 -10.18 9.19
N PHE A 175 -25.24 -11.05 9.62
CA PHE A 175 -23.86 -11.05 9.15
C PHE A 175 -23.71 -11.34 7.65
N ASP A 176 -24.68 -12.01 7.02
CA ASP A 176 -24.67 -12.26 5.57
C ASP A 176 -25.14 -11.04 4.76
N PHE A 177 -25.74 -10.05 5.44
CA PHE A 177 -26.32 -8.84 4.85
C PHE A 177 -25.79 -7.60 5.58
N PRO A 178 -24.48 -7.32 5.49
CA PRO A 178 -23.90 -6.17 6.17
C PRO A 178 -24.44 -4.85 5.61
N THR A 179 -24.29 -3.76 6.37
CA THR A 179 -24.64 -2.41 5.91
C THR A 179 -23.38 -1.65 5.51
N ASP A 180 -22.93 -0.65 6.25
CA ASP A 180 -21.65 0.05 6.04
C ASP A 180 -20.53 -0.50 6.92
N THR A 181 -20.88 -1.30 7.93
CA THR A 181 -20.00 -1.72 9.00
C THR A 181 -19.71 -3.22 8.98
N LEU A 182 -18.45 -3.58 9.20
CA LEU A 182 -17.97 -4.94 9.45
C LEU A 182 -17.48 -5.04 10.90
N LEU A 183 -18.11 -5.92 11.67
CA LEU A 183 -17.75 -6.25 13.03
C LEU A 183 -16.74 -7.39 13.07
N PRO A 184 -15.97 -7.54 14.16
CA PRO A 184 -15.14 -8.72 14.38
C PRO A 184 -15.99 -9.97 14.22
N HIS A 185 -15.42 -11.01 13.61
CA HIS A 185 -16.09 -12.27 13.25
C HIS A 185 -17.05 -12.22 12.06
N MET A 186 -17.36 -11.05 11.51
CA MET A 186 -18.03 -10.97 10.22
C MET A 186 -17.07 -11.35 9.09
N GLN A 187 -17.63 -11.99 8.06
CA GLN A 187 -16.89 -12.42 6.88
C GLN A 187 -17.44 -11.72 5.64
N LEU A 188 -16.54 -11.23 4.79
CA LEU A 188 -16.89 -10.87 3.42
C LEU A 188 -16.52 -12.02 2.49
N GLY A 189 -17.47 -12.44 1.66
CA GLY A 189 -17.31 -13.54 0.72
C GLY A 189 -17.57 -13.14 -0.73
N LEU A 190 -17.62 -14.13 -1.61
CA LEU A 190 -17.93 -13.94 -3.03
C LEU A 190 -19.43 -13.75 -3.30
N ASP A 191 -20.29 -13.93 -2.29
CA ASP A 191 -21.72 -13.67 -2.42
C ASP A 191 -21.94 -12.18 -2.74
N PRO A 192 -22.68 -11.83 -3.81
CA PRO A 192 -22.99 -10.44 -4.15
C PRO A 192 -23.67 -9.63 -3.03
N LYS A 193 -24.32 -10.30 -2.08
CA LYS A 193 -24.95 -9.70 -0.89
C LYS A 193 -23.93 -9.35 0.21
N SER A 194 -22.77 -10.01 0.21
CA SER A 194 -21.70 -9.83 1.19
C SER A 194 -20.82 -8.61 0.83
N ILE A 195 -21.42 -7.42 0.91
CA ILE A 195 -20.81 -6.16 0.49
C ILE A 195 -21.10 -5.05 1.49
N LEU A 196 -20.07 -4.33 1.93
CA LEU A 196 -20.30 -3.10 2.70
C LEU A 196 -20.69 -1.99 1.73
N THR A 197 -21.83 -1.36 1.97
CA THR A 197 -22.29 -0.19 1.23
C THR A 197 -22.38 0.97 2.20
N SER A 198 -21.65 2.05 1.90
CA SER A 198 -21.65 3.29 2.67
C SER A 198 -23.06 3.81 2.92
N TRP A 199 -23.22 4.61 3.97
CA TRP A 199 -24.39 5.47 4.11
C TRP A 199 -24.36 6.57 3.04
N LYS A 200 -25.52 7.10 2.71
CA LYS A 200 -25.64 8.17 1.71
C LYS A 200 -25.13 9.51 2.23
N SER A 201 -25.30 9.76 3.52
CA SER A 201 -24.70 10.89 4.23
C SER A 201 -24.51 10.55 5.71
N LEU A 202 -24.04 11.51 6.50
CA LEU A 202 -23.88 11.32 7.95
C LEU A 202 -25.20 10.94 8.65
N ASP A 203 -26.31 11.52 8.20
CA ASP A 203 -27.63 11.37 8.83
C ASP A 203 -28.60 10.49 8.02
N ASP A 204 -28.23 10.12 6.79
CA ASP A 204 -29.04 9.27 5.91
C ASP A 204 -28.40 7.88 5.74
N PRO A 205 -28.89 6.85 6.45
CA PRO A 205 -28.35 5.51 6.38
C PRO A 205 -28.76 4.75 5.13
N SER A 206 -29.55 5.33 4.21
CA SER A 206 -29.82 4.70 2.92
C SER A 206 -28.51 4.35 2.20
N SER A 207 -28.59 3.44 1.23
CA SER A 207 -27.45 3.02 0.44
C SER A 207 -26.80 4.21 -0.27
N GLY A 208 -25.52 4.46 0.07
CA GLY A 208 -24.67 5.45 -0.55
C GLY A 208 -23.94 4.91 -1.78
N ASP A 209 -22.98 5.68 -2.26
CA ASP A 209 -22.33 5.42 -3.56
C ASP A 209 -21.11 4.50 -3.45
N TYR A 210 -20.48 4.41 -2.28
CA TYR A 210 -19.26 3.65 -2.08
C TYR A 210 -19.54 2.23 -1.58
N LYS A 211 -18.83 1.27 -2.17
CA LYS A 211 -18.96 -0.15 -1.89
C LYS A 211 -17.61 -0.81 -1.66
N PHE A 212 -17.50 -1.62 -0.61
CA PHE A 212 -16.32 -2.41 -0.29
C PHE A 212 -16.66 -3.91 -0.33
N LYS A 213 -15.97 -4.65 -1.19
CA LYS A 213 -16.26 -6.07 -1.46
C LYS A 213 -15.01 -6.93 -1.58
N PHE A 214 -15.21 -8.21 -1.33
CA PHE A 214 -14.26 -9.28 -1.59
C PHE A 214 -14.44 -9.82 -3.01
N GLU A 215 -13.34 -10.08 -3.71
CA GLU A 215 -13.34 -10.42 -5.13
C GLU A 215 -12.43 -11.61 -5.46
N THR A 216 -12.94 -12.45 -6.37
CA THR A 216 -12.28 -13.59 -7.04
C THR A 216 -11.86 -14.76 -6.14
N GLU A 217 -12.00 -15.98 -6.66
CA GLU A 217 -11.57 -17.19 -5.95
C GLU A 217 -10.08 -17.50 -6.14
N ILE A 218 -9.55 -17.26 -7.36
CA ILE A 218 -8.18 -17.64 -7.73
C ILE A 218 -7.15 -16.63 -7.19
N SER A 219 -7.53 -15.35 -7.08
CA SER A 219 -6.63 -14.29 -6.61
C SER A 219 -7.34 -13.36 -5.60
N PRO A 220 -7.75 -13.91 -4.42
CA PRO A 220 -8.54 -13.18 -3.43
C PRO A 220 -8.03 -11.78 -3.14
N LYS A 221 -8.90 -10.79 -3.28
CA LYS A 221 -8.59 -9.38 -3.05
C LYS A 221 -9.81 -8.61 -2.54
N LEU A 222 -9.55 -7.44 -1.97
CA LEU A 222 -10.55 -6.50 -1.49
C LEU A 222 -10.48 -5.21 -2.30
N SER A 223 -11.64 -4.68 -2.65
CA SER A 223 -11.73 -3.50 -3.52
C SER A 223 -12.78 -2.51 -3.05
N ILE A 224 -12.52 -1.23 -3.28
CA ILE A 224 -13.50 -0.15 -3.11
C ILE A 224 -13.95 0.32 -4.48
N TRP A 225 -15.25 0.51 -4.63
CA TRP A 225 -15.91 0.95 -5.84
C TRP A 225 -16.85 2.11 -5.56
N ASP A 226 -17.02 2.96 -6.56
CA ASP A 226 -18.12 3.94 -6.63
C ASP A 226 -18.88 3.79 -7.96
N LYS A 227 -19.70 4.79 -8.30
CA LYS A 227 -20.42 4.84 -9.60
C LYS A 227 -19.48 5.00 -10.80
N GLY A 228 -18.30 5.59 -10.62
CA GLY A 228 -17.30 5.84 -11.66
C GLY A 228 -16.39 4.64 -11.92
N GLY A 229 -16.29 3.70 -10.98
CA GLY A 229 -15.57 2.46 -11.16
C GLY A 229 -14.78 2.05 -9.91
N ARG A 230 -13.65 1.37 -10.13
CA ARG A 230 -12.79 0.89 -9.04
C ARG A 230 -11.92 2.04 -8.54
N LEU A 231 -12.03 2.34 -7.25
CA LEU A 231 -11.22 3.36 -6.57
C LEU A 231 -10.00 2.79 -5.88
N TYR A 232 -10.08 1.54 -5.42
CA TYR A 232 -9.02 0.85 -4.70
C TYR A 232 -9.00 -0.64 -5.05
N ASP A 233 -7.80 -1.22 -5.07
CA ASP A 233 -7.56 -2.66 -5.10
C ASP A 233 -6.50 -2.98 -4.05
N SER A 234 -6.77 -3.94 -3.17
CA SER A 234 -5.82 -4.31 -2.10
C SER A 234 -4.59 -5.07 -2.61
N GLY A 235 -4.60 -5.50 -3.87
CA GLY A 235 -3.78 -6.59 -4.34
C GLY A 235 -4.21 -7.93 -3.74
N PRO A 236 -3.66 -9.04 -4.25
CA PRO A 236 -3.99 -10.36 -3.78
C PRO A 236 -3.51 -10.59 -2.34
N TRP A 237 -4.11 -11.59 -1.70
CA TRP A 237 -3.58 -12.14 -0.45
C TRP A 237 -2.22 -12.79 -0.67
N ASN A 238 -1.24 -12.45 0.17
CA ASN A 238 0.15 -12.91 0.02
C ASN A 238 0.55 -14.07 0.95
N GLY A 239 -0.41 -14.69 1.64
CA GLY A 239 -0.19 -15.71 2.67
C GLY A 239 -0.33 -15.18 4.09
N TYR A 240 -0.16 -13.86 4.29
CA TYR A 240 -0.21 -13.22 5.61
C TYR A 240 -1.19 -12.04 5.69
N LYS A 241 -1.28 -11.23 4.63
CA LYS A 241 -2.17 -10.08 4.53
C LYS A 241 -2.56 -9.84 3.07
N PHE A 242 -3.56 -9.00 2.83
CA PHE A 242 -3.72 -8.39 1.52
C PHE A 242 -2.60 -7.39 1.28
N ASN A 243 -2.02 -7.43 0.08
CA ASN A 243 -0.76 -6.77 -0.25
C ASN A 243 -0.63 -5.30 0.19
N LYS A 244 -1.68 -4.50 -0.05
CA LYS A 244 -1.69 -3.04 0.20
C LYS A 244 -2.42 -2.65 1.49
N LEU A 245 -2.91 -3.63 2.26
CA LEU A 245 -3.58 -3.40 3.53
C LEU A 245 -2.69 -3.81 4.71
N PRO A 246 -2.94 -3.27 5.92
CA PRO A 246 -2.44 -3.89 7.13
C PRO A 246 -3.09 -5.29 7.32
N PRO A 247 -2.54 -6.13 8.22
CA PRO A 247 -3.10 -7.43 8.56
C PRO A 247 -4.39 -7.29 9.39
N LEU A 248 -5.44 -6.71 8.79
CA LEU A 248 -6.77 -6.49 9.41
C LEU A 248 -7.74 -7.65 9.15
N PHE A 249 -7.34 -8.60 8.32
CA PHE A 249 -8.18 -9.68 7.85
C PHE A 249 -7.44 -11.00 7.92
N ASN A 250 -8.17 -12.05 8.25
CA ASN A 250 -7.74 -13.42 8.05
C ASN A 250 -8.52 -14.03 6.89
N LEU A 251 -7.82 -14.57 5.92
CA LEU A 251 -8.46 -15.30 4.84
C LEU A 251 -8.83 -16.72 5.31
N THR A 252 -10.09 -17.09 5.12
CA THR A 252 -10.66 -18.38 5.49
C THR A 252 -11.37 -19.02 4.29
N ARG A 253 -11.73 -20.29 4.40
CA ARG A 253 -12.54 -20.98 3.39
C ARG A 253 -13.79 -21.57 4.02
N THR A 254 -14.94 -21.25 3.45
CA THR A 254 -16.24 -21.83 3.80
C THR A 254 -16.65 -22.85 2.74
N ARG A 255 -17.82 -23.47 2.93
CA ARG A 255 -18.41 -24.37 1.91
C ARG A 255 -18.76 -23.65 0.60
N VAL A 256 -18.97 -22.34 0.65
CA VAL A 256 -19.40 -21.52 -0.49
C VAL A 256 -18.21 -20.92 -1.25
N GLY A 257 -17.01 -20.92 -0.63
CA GLY A 257 -15.80 -20.38 -1.23
C GLY A 257 -14.89 -19.69 -0.22
N PRO A 258 -13.82 -19.03 -0.69
CA PRO A 258 -12.98 -18.21 0.16
C PRO A 258 -13.74 -17.00 0.70
N THR A 259 -13.42 -16.62 1.92
CA THR A 259 -13.97 -15.46 2.63
C THR A 259 -12.86 -14.77 3.40
N CYS A 260 -12.99 -13.47 3.67
CA CYS A 260 -12.10 -12.75 4.57
C CYS A 260 -12.83 -12.35 5.85
N LEU A 261 -12.32 -12.88 6.96
CA LEU A 261 -12.76 -12.59 8.32
C LEU A 261 -12.10 -11.31 8.81
N PHE A 262 -12.87 -10.32 9.26
CA PHE A 262 -12.31 -9.15 9.93
C PHE A 262 -11.91 -9.50 11.37
N ILE A 263 -10.68 -9.13 11.75
CA ILE A 263 -10.13 -9.37 13.07
C ILE A 263 -10.02 -8.08 13.87
N ALA A 264 -10.34 -8.16 15.16
CA ALA A 264 -10.17 -7.02 16.06
C ALA A 264 -8.68 -6.76 16.33
N THR A 265 -8.31 -5.48 16.47
CA THR A 265 -6.93 -5.10 16.85
C THR A 265 -6.55 -5.60 18.23
N TYR A 266 -7.50 -5.60 19.16
CA TYR A 266 -7.33 -6.06 20.54
C TYR A 266 -8.54 -6.89 20.95
N GLU A 267 -8.31 -8.05 21.57
CA GLU A 267 -9.38 -8.98 21.97
C GLU A 267 -10.38 -8.35 22.95
N THR A 268 -9.94 -7.38 23.76
CA THR A 268 -10.72 -6.78 24.83
C THR A 268 -11.45 -5.49 24.44
N SER A 269 -11.15 -4.93 23.27
CA SER A 269 -11.71 -3.64 22.82
C SER A 269 -12.69 -3.83 21.68
N PHE A 270 -13.75 -3.04 21.65
CA PHE A 270 -14.62 -3.02 20.47
C PHE A 270 -13.83 -2.47 19.28
N SER A 271 -13.90 -3.17 18.16
CA SER A 271 -13.37 -2.70 16.89
C SER A 271 -14.46 -2.82 15.84
N ARG A 272 -14.41 -1.98 14.81
CA ARG A 272 -15.28 -2.05 13.64
C ARG A 272 -14.58 -1.43 12.45
N LEU A 273 -14.85 -1.95 11.26
CA LEU A 273 -14.41 -1.38 10.00
C LEU A 273 -15.63 -0.78 9.29
N VAL A 274 -15.56 0.48 8.86
CA VAL A 274 -16.69 1.20 8.28
C VAL A 274 -16.34 1.78 6.93
N MET A 275 -17.20 1.51 5.95
CA MET A 275 -17.22 2.19 4.66
C MET A 275 -17.97 3.53 4.82
N ALA A 276 -17.24 4.61 5.11
CA ALA A 276 -17.86 5.90 5.37
C ALA A 276 -18.53 6.49 4.12
N TYR A 277 -19.53 7.37 4.32
CA TYR A 277 -20.21 8.10 3.24
C TYR A 277 -19.28 8.99 2.41
N THR A 278 -18.08 9.27 2.93
CA THR A 278 -17.01 10.05 2.27
C THR A 278 -16.15 9.21 1.33
N GLY A 279 -16.34 7.89 1.27
CA GLY A 279 -15.50 7.00 0.48
C GLY A 279 -14.25 6.49 1.19
N LEU A 280 -14.03 6.88 2.46
CA LEU A 280 -12.95 6.35 3.29
C LEU A 280 -13.35 5.02 3.95
N LEU A 281 -12.45 4.04 3.92
CA LEU A 281 -12.56 2.84 4.74
C LEU A 281 -11.83 3.08 6.05
N ILE A 282 -12.54 3.12 7.17
CA ILE A 282 -12.01 3.54 8.47
C ILE A 282 -12.13 2.39 9.46
N GLN A 283 -11.05 2.08 10.15
CA GLN A 283 -11.06 1.25 11.33
C GLN A 283 -11.24 2.12 12.58
N TYR A 284 -12.27 1.82 13.35
CA TYR A 284 -12.49 2.40 14.65
C TYR A 284 -12.17 1.39 15.75
N THR A 285 -11.53 1.87 16.82
CA THR A 285 -11.29 1.10 18.05
C THR A 285 -11.86 1.89 19.21
N TRP A 286 -12.62 1.25 20.08
CA TRP A 286 -13.21 1.91 21.24
C TRP A 286 -12.15 2.12 22.32
N ASN A 287 -11.93 3.38 22.70
CA ASN A 287 -11.02 3.74 23.77
C ASN A 287 -11.78 3.84 25.10
N GLN A 288 -11.48 2.91 26.02
CA GLN A 288 -12.13 2.88 27.33
C GLN A 288 -11.73 4.05 28.23
N SER A 289 -10.54 4.62 28.04
CA SER A 289 -10.02 5.70 28.87
C SER A 289 -10.64 7.05 28.51
N THR A 290 -10.78 7.34 27.21
CA THR A 290 -11.41 8.60 26.74
C THR A 290 -12.90 8.46 26.47
N THR A 291 -13.44 7.23 26.48
CA THR A 291 -14.85 6.92 26.18
C THR A 291 -15.29 7.41 24.81
N GLU A 292 -14.41 7.28 23.82
CA GLU A 292 -14.67 7.67 22.44
C GLU A 292 -14.16 6.62 21.43
N TRP A 293 -14.57 6.78 20.17
CA TRP A 293 -14.05 5.97 19.08
C TRP A 293 -12.76 6.57 18.55
N ASP A 294 -11.65 5.87 18.74
CA ASP A 294 -10.39 6.23 18.13
C ASP A 294 -10.38 5.80 16.66
N TRP A 295 -10.01 6.73 15.79
CA TRP A 295 -9.66 6.44 14.41
C TRP A 295 -8.27 5.79 14.38
N SER A 296 -8.22 4.47 14.38
CA SER A 296 -6.97 3.71 14.47
C SER A 296 -6.28 3.52 13.12
N TRP A 297 -7.06 3.41 12.03
CA TRP A 297 -6.53 3.31 10.67
C TRP A 297 -7.56 3.79 9.63
N SER A 298 -7.09 4.28 8.48
CA SER A 298 -7.90 4.58 7.31
C SER A 298 -7.20 4.23 6.01
N LEU A 299 -8.03 4.04 4.97
CA LEU A 299 -7.59 3.94 3.60
C LEU A 299 -7.80 5.23 2.82
N PHE A 300 -6.93 5.46 1.83
CA PHE A 300 -6.67 6.71 1.09
C PHE A 300 -5.82 7.73 1.86
N ASN A 301 -4.86 7.26 2.66
CA ASN A 301 -3.90 8.12 3.34
C ASN A 301 -2.75 8.55 2.41
N HIS A 302 -2.56 7.85 1.27
CA HIS A 302 -1.57 8.20 0.27
C HIS A 302 -2.17 8.20 -1.14
N ILE A 303 -1.68 9.09 -2.02
CA ILE A 303 -2.15 9.17 -3.41
C ILE A 303 -1.96 7.86 -4.20
N CYS A 304 -0.99 7.04 -3.79
CA CYS A 304 -0.73 5.70 -4.34
C CYS A 304 -1.72 4.62 -3.89
N ASP A 305 -2.63 4.93 -2.97
CA ASP A 305 -3.73 4.04 -2.62
C ASP A 305 -4.78 4.05 -3.75
N LEU A 306 -4.93 5.17 -4.48
CA LEU A 306 -5.87 5.25 -5.60
C LEU A 306 -5.48 4.27 -6.70
N PHE A 307 -6.48 3.50 -7.14
CA PHE A 307 -6.32 2.46 -8.15
C PHE A 307 -5.69 3.02 -9.42
N ASN A 308 -4.59 2.38 -9.85
CA ASN A 308 -3.91 2.64 -11.11
C ASN A 308 -3.50 4.11 -11.33
N ARG A 309 -3.15 4.82 -10.26
CA ARG A 309 -2.83 6.26 -10.30
C ARG A 309 -1.73 6.65 -11.30
N CYS A 310 -0.75 5.77 -11.51
CA CYS A 310 0.40 6.02 -12.40
C CYS A 310 0.22 5.49 -13.82
N GLY A 311 -0.91 4.85 -14.13
CA GLY A 311 -1.13 4.21 -15.41
C GLY A 311 -0.28 2.97 -15.65
N SER A 312 -0.34 2.47 -16.90
CA SER A 312 0.28 1.21 -17.31
C SER A 312 1.81 1.22 -17.28
N ASN A 313 2.42 0.12 -16.84
CA ASN A 313 3.87 -0.10 -16.81
C ASN A 313 4.68 0.98 -16.06
N ALA A 314 4.00 1.69 -15.14
CA ALA A 314 4.58 2.59 -14.18
C ALA A 314 4.23 2.10 -12.77
N TYR A 315 4.97 2.55 -11.76
CA TYR A 315 4.68 2.27 -10.37
C TYR A 315 4.63 3.54 -9.54
N CYS A 316 3.80 3.52 -8.50
CA CYS A 316 3.66 4.59 -7.53
C CYS A 316 4.57 4.32 -6.32
N ASP A 317 5.52 5.19 -6.02
CA ASP A 317 6.44 5.02 -4.89
C ASP A 317 5.93 5.81 -3.68
N VAL A 318 5.54 5.09 -2.61
CA VAL A 318 4.98 5.73 -1.41
C VAL A 318 6.03 6.37 -0.52
N ASN A 319 7.30 6.10 -0.76
CA ASN A 319 8.38 6.71 0.02
C ASN A 319 8.71 8.12 -0.51
N VAL A 320 8.13 8.53 -1.63
CA VAL A 320 8.41 9.81 -2.29
C VAL A 320 7.25 10.77 -2.06
N ASN A 321 7.44 11.70 -1.12
CA ASN A 321 6.45 12.76 -0.81
C ASN A 321 6.51 13.96 -1.77
N THR A 322 7.19 13.85 -2.91
CA THR A 322 7.34 14.94 -3.89
C THR A 322 6.32 14.83 -5.02
N LYS A 323 6.28 15.82 -5.92
CA LYS A 323 5.41 15.82 -7.11
C LYS A 323 5.68 14.66 -8.10
N GLN A 324 6.71 13.84 -7.89
CA GLN A 324 7.10 12.74 -8.76
C GLN A 324 6.96 11.37 -8.08
N PHE A 325 5.74 11.06 -7.62
CA PHE A 325 5.39 9.77 -7.02
C PHE A 325 5.29 8.63 -8.05
N CYS A 326 5.08 8.95 -9.33
CA CYS A 326 5.01 7.95 -10.41
C CYS A 326 6.33 7.80 -11.15
N ASN A 327 6.73 6.55 -11.35
CA ASN A 327 7.99 6.19 -12.00
C ASN A 327 7.75 5.14 -13.08
N CYS A 328 8.29 5.34 -14.28
CA CYS A 328 8.34 4.28 -15.29
C CYS A 328 9.23 3.13 -14.82
N ILE A 329 8.84 1.91 -15.16
CA ILE A 329 9.70 0.73 -14.97
C ILE A 329 10.99 0.90 -15.79
N GLU A 330 12.12 0.41 -15.29
CA GLU A 330 13.37 0.45 -16.04
C GLU A 330 13.21 -0.24 -17.41
N GLY A 331 13.67 0.41 -18.48
CA GLY A 331 13.46 -0.03 -19.86
C GLY A 331 12.16 0.46 -20.50
N PHE A 332 11.36 1.25 -19.77
CA PHE A 332 10.17 1.94 -20.26
C PHE A 332 10.39 3.46 -20.25
N GLU A 333 9.57 4.16 -21.02
CA GLU A 333 9.53 5.63 -21.09
C GLU A 333 8.09 6.12 -21.11
N LEU A 334 7.91 7.40 -20.77
CA LEU A 334 6.61 8.05 -20.75
C LEU A 334 5.92 7.92 -22.11
N ARG A 335 4.65 7.52 -22.10
CA ARG A 335 3.82 7.54 -23.31
C ARG A 335 3.56 8.98 -23.77
N ASN A 336 3.33 9.86 -22.80
CA ASN A 336 3.09 11.27 -23.01
C ASN A 336 4.06 12.07 -22.13
N SER A 337 4.92 12.90 -22.75
CA SER A 337 5.95 13.65 -22.02
C SER A 337 5.38 14.63 -21.01
N THR A 338 4.12 15.04 -21.16
CA THR A 338 3.46 16.01 -20.28
C THR A 338 2.58 15.37 -19.21
N ASN A 339 2.21 14.09 -19.35
CA ASN A 339 1.31 13.43 -18.40
C ASN A 339 1.79 12.05 -17.96
N MET A 340 2.27 11.97 -16.72
CA MET A 340 2.76 10.74 -16.10
C MET A 340 1.64 9.76 -15.74
N THR A 341 0.37 10.20 -15.67
CA THR A 341 -0.75 9.29 -15.38
C THR A 341 -1.16 8.45 -16.60
N ASP A 342 -0.72 8.80 -17.81
CA ASP A 342 -0.99 8.04 -19.04
C ASP A 342 -0.16 6.75 -19.12
N GLY A 343 0.75 6.54 -18.16
CA GLY A 343 1.64 5.39 -18.06
C GLY A 343 2.84 5.46 -18.99
N CYS A 344 3.48 4.31 -19.15
CA CYS A 344 4.74 4.14 -19.83
C CYS A 344 4.69 3.03 -20.90
N THR A 345 5.48 3.21 -21.95
CA THR A 345 5.67 2.27 -23.05
C THR A 345 7.10 1.73 -23.07
N ARG A 346 7.29 0.53 -23.61
CA ARG A 346 8.63 -0.08 -23.72
C ARG A 346 9.51 0.72 -24.66
N LYS A 347 10.74 1.00 -24.26
CA LYS A 347 11.76 1.63 -25.14
C LYS A 347 12.18 0.74 -26.31
N THR A 348 12.04 -0.58 -26.15
CA THR A 348 12.42 -1.55 -27.19
C THR A 348 11.40 -2.68 -27.22
N PRO A 349 10.86 -3.04 -28.40
CA PRO A 349 9.96 -4.17 -28.56
C PRO A 349 10.61 -5.49 -28.15
N LEU A 350 9.82 -6.40 -27.57
CA LEU A 350 10.26 -7.75 -27.24
C LEU A 350 10.46 -8.58 -28.51
N LYS A 351 11.44 -9.49 -28.52
CA LYS A 351 11.74 -10.35 -29.67
C LYS A 351 11.30 -11.81 -29.49
N CYS A 352 10.75 -12.14 -28.32
CA CYS A 352 10.37 -13.49 -27.89
C CYS A 352 11.54 -14.49 -27.90
N GLY A 353 11.75 -15.23 -26.82
CA GLY A 353 12.75 -16.30 -26.74
C GLY A 353 14.19 -15.86 -26.44
N ALA A 354 14.55 -14.59 -26.64
CA ALA A 354 15.85 -14.01 -26.25
C ALA A 354 15.71 -12.90 -25.20
N ASP A 355 14.59 -12.87 -24.49
CA ASP A 355 14.25 -11.79 -23.56
C ASP A 355 15.00 -11.93 -22.23
N LYS A 356 15.31 -10.80 -21.59
CA LYS A 356 15.91 -10.73 -20.25
C LYS A 356 14.85 -10.33 -19.22
N PHE A 357 15.14 -10.56 -17.94
CA PHE A 357 14.29 -10.10 -16.86
C PHE A 357 15.03 -9.16 -15.94
N ILE A 358 14.32 -8.12 -15.48
CA ILE A 358 14.81 -7.23 -14.43
C ILE A 358 13.97 -7.44 -13.16
N PRO A 359 14.60 -7.56 -11.99
CA PRO A 359 13.86 -7.63 -10.74
C PRO A 359 13.44 -6.23 -10.27
N LEU A 360 12.15 -6.07 -10.01
CA LEU A 360 11.62 -4.98 -9.19
C LEU A 360 11.39 -5.50 -7.77
N VAL A 361 12.00 -4.85 -6.78
CA VAL A 361 11.89 -5.21 -5.36
C VAL A 361 10.96 -4.26 -4.63
N GLN A 362 10.45 -4.70 -3.47
CA GLN A 362 9.60 -3.92 -2.58
C GLN A 362 8.30 -3.46 -3.26
N MET A 363 7.74 -4.33 -4.10
CA MET A 363 6.58 -4.03 -4.92
C MET A 363 5.32 -4.67 -4.34
N SER A 364 4.17 -4.03 -4.47
CA SER A 364 2.90 -4.75 -4.45
C SER A 364 2.71 -5.47 -5.79
N PHE A 365 2.01 -6.60 -5.78
CA PHE A 365 1.66 -7.26 -7.04
C PHE A 365 0.80 -6.38 -7.95
N PRO A 366 0.96 -6.52 -9.29
CA PRO A 366 0.13 -5.81 -10.25
C PRO A 366 -1.29 -6.36 -10.19
N TYR A 367 -2.20 -5.58 -10.76
CA TYR A 367 -3.58 -5.99 -10.96
C TYR A 367 -3.69 -7.37 -11.65
N THR A 368 -4.59 -8.22 -11.14
CA THR A 368 -4.58 -9.67 -11.39
C THR A 368 -5.57 -10.19 -12.43
N GLU A 369 -6.17 -9.34 -13.27
CA GLU A 369 -7.13 -9.82 -14.29
C GLU A 369 -6.48 -10.71 -15.38
N ASN A 370 -5.21 -10.48 -15.70
CA ASN A 370 -4.49 -11.19 -16.77
C ASN A 370 -3.39 -12.10 -16.24
N THR A 371 -3.66 -12.81 -15.13
CA THR A 371 -2.70 -13.72 -14.48
C THR A 371 -2.94 -15.18 -14.79
N SER A 372 -1.86 -15.97 -14.85
CA SER A 372 -1.94 -17.43 -14.90
C SER A 372 -0.96 -18.10 -13.93
N PHE A 373 -1.39 -19.21 -13.34
CA PHE A 373 -0.62 -20.03 -12.41
C PHE A 373 -0.24 -21.34 -13.11
N PRO A 374 1.02 -21.51 -13.54
CA PRO A 374 1.44 -22.66 -14.34
C PRO A 374 1.83 -23.90 -13.51
N GLY A 375 1.63 -23.93 -12.19
CA GLY A 375 1.82 -25.14 -11.39
C GLY A 375 3.25 -25.47 -10.97
N THR A 376 4.18 -24.50 -10.98
CA THR A 376 5.55 -24.68 -10.48
C THR A 376 5.86 -23.68 -9.36
N SER A 377 6.69 -24.05 -8.41
CA SER A 377 7.22 -23.16 -7.36
C SER A 377 8.69 -22.75 -7.60
N ASP A 378 9.32 -23.31 -8.64
CA ASP A 378 10.70 -23.01 -8.98
C ASP A 378 10.81 -21.72 -9.80
N ILE A 379 11.68 -20.81 -9.36
CA ILE A 379 11.84 -19.50 -9.98
C ILE A 379 12.43 -19.59 -11.40
N GLN A 380 13.32 -20.56 -11.64
CA GLN A 380 13.98 -20.73 -12.93
C GLN A 380 13.01 -21.36 -13.93
N GLU A 381 12.23 -22.36 -13.52
CA GLU A 381 11.17 -22.94 -14.33
C GLU A 381 10.09 -21.89 -14.65
N CYS A 382 9.68 -21.08 -13.67
CA CYS A 382 8.74 -19.97 -13.88
C CYS A 382 9.27 -18.95 -14.90
N GLN A 383 10.57 -18.64 -14.83
CA GLN A 383 11.24 -17.79 -15.81
C GLN A 383 11.19 -18.41 -17.20
N ASP A 384 11.57 -19.68 -17.34
CA ASP A 384 11.63 -20.38 -18.63
C ASP A 384 10.23 -20.48 -19.28
N ILE A 385 9.20 -20.74 -18.47
CA ILE A 385 7.79 -20.68 -18.91
C ILE A 385 7.45 -19.29 -19.46
N CYS A 386 7.83 -18.22 -18.76
CA CYS A 386 7.57 -16.86 -19.22
C CYS A 386 8.40 -16.48 -20.46
N VAL A 387 9.62 -17.00 -20.62
CA VAL A 387 10.43 -16.82 -21.84
C VAL A 387 9.71 -17.38 -23.06
N VAL A 388 9.26 -18.64 -22.97
CA VAL A 388 8.59 -19.37 -24.06
C VAL A 388 7.23 -18.76 -24.40
N ARG A 389 6.49 -18.29 -23.40
CA ARG A 389 5.20 -17.61 -23.61
C ARG A 389 5.43 -16.18 -24.09
N CYS A 390 5.35 -15.94 -25.41
CA CYS A 390 5.58 -14.61 -25.99
C CYS A 390 4.69 -13.50 -25.43
N LYS A 391 3.47 -13.81 -24.96
CA LYS A 391 2.55 -12.84 -24.33
C LYS A 391 2.87 -12.54 -22.87
N CYS A 392 3.72 -13.33 -22.22
CA CYS A 392 4.13 -13.09 -20.83
C CYS A 392 4.93 -11.78 -20.75
N THR A 393 4.56 -10.91 -19.80
CA THR A 393 5.21 -9.61 -19.59
C THR A 393 5.93 -9.52 -18.26
N ALA A 394 5.52 -10.31 -17.27
CA ALA A 394 6.18 -10.42 -15.99
C ALA A 394 5.88 -11.77 -15.32
N PHE A 395 6.70 -12.14 -14.34
CA PHE A 395 6.44 -13.27 -13.46
C PHE A 395 6.93 -13.02 -12.03
N SER A 396 6.47 -13.85 -11.10
CA SER A 396 6.91 -13.88 -9.70
C SER A 396 6.55 -15.23 -9.07
N ILE A 397 7.04 -15.47 -7.85
CA ILE A 397 6.56 -16.53 -6.97
C ILE A 397 5.71 -15.87 -5.88
N THR A 398 4.46 -16.31 -5.75
CA THR A 398 3.52 -15.82 -4.74
C THR A 398 2.86 -16.99 -4.03
N HIS A 399 2.26 -16.73 -2.87
CA HIS A 399 1.43 -17.73 -2.22
C HIS A 399 0.15 -17.94 -3.02
N ASN A 400 -0.04 -19.12 -3.60
CA ASN A 400 -1.31 -19.52 -4.19
C ASN A 400 -2.15 -20.24 -3.12
N LEU A 401 -3.34 -19.71 -2.87
CA LEU A 401 -4.23 -20.20 -1.83
C LEU A 401 -4.99 -21.45 -2.21
N LEU A 402 -5.17 -21.70 -3.51
CA LEU A 402 -5.82 -22.93 -3.96
C LEU A 402 -4.93 -24.15 -3.73
N SER A 403 -3.61 -23.99 -3.93
CA SER A 403 -2.61 -25.02 -3.68
C SER A 403 -2.05 -25.01 -2.25
N GLY A 404 -2.20 -23.88 -1.52
CA GLY A 404 -1.68 -23.73 -0.16
C GLY A 404 -0.15 -23.64 -0.11
N SER A 405 0.49 -23.29 -1.22
CA SER A 405 1.94 -23.26 -1.37
C SER A 405 2.41 -22.07 -2.20
N LEU A 406 3.71 -21.84 -2.19
CA LEU A 406 4.33 -20.89 -3.11
C LEU A 406 4.22 -21.41 -4.54
N GLU A 407 3.76 -20.57 -5.45
CA GLU A 407 3.56 -20.92 -6.85
C GLU A 407 3.91 -19.74 -7.76
N CYS A 408 4.36 -20.09 -8.96
CA CYS A 408 4.58 -19.19 -10.07
C CYS A 408 3.29 -18.49 -10.45
N VAL A 409 3.39 -17.19 -10.65
CA VAL A 409 2.35 -16.37 -11.26
C VAL A 409 2.98 -15.61 -12.42
N THR A 410 2.30 -15.63 -13.56
CA THR A 410 2.71 -14.93 -14.77
C THR A 410 1.64 -13.94 -15.18
N TRP A 411 2.05 -12.75 -15.63
CA TRP A 411 1.16 -11.72 -16.14
C TRP A 411 1.29 -11.60 -17.65
N THR A 412 0.20 -11.21 -18.30
CA THR A 412 0.17 -10.87 -19.73
C THR A 412 -0.38 -9.46 -19.93
N GLY A 413 0.01 -8.81 -21.02
CA GLY A 413 -0.41 -7.45 -21.32
C GLY A 413 0.29 -6.39 -20.46
N GLU A 414 -0.35 -5.23 -20.34
CA GLU A 414 0.16 -4.10 -19.55
C GLU A 414 0.03 -4.36 -18.05
N LEU A 415 1.03 -3.94 -17.29
CA LEU A 415 1.02 -4.05 -15.83
C LEU A 415 0.36 -2.82 -15.25
N LEU A 416 -0.68 -3.02 -14.45
CA LEU A 416 -1.47 -1.94 -13.86
C LEU A 416 -1.31 -1.92 -12.35
N ASP A 417 -1.52 -0.74 -11.76
CA ASP A 417 -1.67 -0.55 -10.31
C ASP A 417 -0.48 -1.05 -9.46
N LEU A 418 0.74 -0.91 -10.01
CA LEU A 418 1.97 -1.20 -9.29
C LEU A 418 2.26 -0.12 -8.25
N ARG A 419 2.68 -0.55 -7.07
CA ARG A 419 3.11 0.33 -5.97
C ARG A 419 4.42 -0.18 -5.41
N ARG A 420 5.34 0.72 -5.09
CA ARG A 420 6.53 0.43 -4.28
C ARG A 420 6.31 0.91 -2.86
N ASN A 421 6.68 0.08 -1.90
CA ASN A 421 6.65 0.40 -0.48
C ASN A 421 7.80 -0.33 0.22
N SER A 422 8.63 0.41 0.96
CA SER A 422 9.84 -0.12 1.59
C SER A 422 9.58 -1.26 2.58
N ASN A 423 8.36 -1.31 3.12
CA ASN A 423 7.89 -2.36 4.03
C ASN A 423 7.45 -3.66 3.32
N GLU A 424 7.35 -3.65 1.99
CA GLU A 424 7.00 -4.85 1.21
C GLU A 424 8.26 -5.64 0.85
N SER A 425 8.18 -6.96 0.90
CA SER A 425 9.31 -7.86 0.59
C SER A 425 9.21 -8.50 -0.80
N GLN A 426 8.09 -8.29 -1.50
CA GLN A 426 7.80 -8.98 -2.76
C GLN A 426 8.63 -8.47 -3.92
N LYS A 427 8.87 -9.37 -4.87
CA LYS A 427 9.75 -9.18 -6.02
C LYS A 427 9.04 -9.61 -7.29
N ILE A 428 9.02 -8.74 -8.30
CA ILE A 428 8.38 -9.00 -9.59
C ILE A 428 9.46 -8.92 -10.68
N TYR A 429 9.50 -9.91 -11.56
CA TYR A 429 10.46 -9.99 -12.65
C TYR A 429 9.81 -9.51 -13.95
N ILE A 430 10.28 -8.37 -14.47
CA ILE A 430 9.71 -7.74 -15.66
C ILE A 430 10.50 -8.17 -16.89
N LYS A 431 9.80 -8.69 -17.89
CA LYS A 431 10.39 -9.10 -19.18
C LYS A 431 10.84 -7.87 -19.96
N LEU A 432 12.04 -7.87 -20.52
CA LEU A 432 12.62 -6.82 -21.37
C LEU A 432 13.37 -7.44 -22.56
N ASP A 433 13.62 -6.65 -23.60
CA ASP A 433 14.45 -7.10 -24.73
C ASP A 433 15.87 -7.45 -24.24
N GLY A 434 16.29 -8.69 -24.49
CA GLY A 434 17.65 -9.14 -24.24
C GLY A 434 18.53 -8.74 -25.41
N LYS A 435 18.85 -7.44 -25.54
CA LYS A 435 20.01 -7.06 -26.36
C LYS A 435 21.19 -7.86 -25.83
N LYS A 436 21.75 -8.76 -26.65
CA LYS A 436 23.13 -9.24 -26.44
C LYS A 436 23.92 -7.97 -26.20
N LYS A 437 24.49 -7.82 -25.00
CA LYS A 437 25.48 -6.78 -24.73
C LYS A 437 26.55 -7.10 -25.76
N ASN A 438 26.55 -6.37 -26.88
CA ASN A 438 27.61 -6.51 -27.84
C ASN A 438 28.79 -5.99 -27.03
N ASN A 439 29.59 -6.90 -26.48
CA ASN A 439 30.88 -6.58 -25.94
C ASN A 439 31.73 -6.19 -27.16
N ASN A 440 31.38 -5.05 -27.76
CA ASN A 440 32.31 -4.20 -28.47
C ASN A 440 33.20 -3.54 -27.41
N LYS A 441 33.83 -4.37 -26.55
CA LYS A 441 35.24 -4.17 -26.32
C LYS A 441 35.86 -4.55 -27.65
N GLY A 442 35.91 -3.57 -28.55
CA GLY A 442 36.72 -3.71 -29.75
C GLY A 442 38.05 -4.28 -29.30
N LYS A 443 38.45 -5.40 -29.90
CA LYS A 443 39.83 -5.85 -29.87
C LYS A 443 40.65 -4.70 -30.46
N ILE A 444 41.11 -3.78 -29.61
CA ILE A 444 42.29 -2.98 -29.92
C ILE A 444 43.47 -3.91 -29.61
N ILE A 445 43.72 -4.84 -30.53
CA ILE A 445 45.02 -5.48 -30.66
C ILE A 445 45.70 -4.71 -31.79
N GLY A 446 46.64 -3.84 -31.42
CA GLY A 446 47.45 -3.09 -32.38
C GLY A 446 47.87 -1.74 -31.82
N LEU A 447 49.18 -1.57 -31.64
CA LEU A 447 49.90 -0.34 -31.26
C LEU A 447 49.93 0.00 -29.75
N GLY A 448 50.46 -0.95 -28.97
CA GLY A 448 50.95 -0.74 -27.61
C GLY A 448 52.37 -1.25 -27.42
N VAL A 449 53.25 -1.15 -28.43
CA VAL A 449 54.68 -1.44 -28.31
C VAL A 449 55.46 -0.36 -29.06
N SER A 450 55.54 0.83 -28.48
CA SER A 450 56.54 1.83 -28.92
C SER A 450 56.94 2.82 -27.83
N ILE A 451 56.22 2.90 -26.71
CA ILE A 451 56.59 3.82 -25.62
C ILE A 451 57.77 3.29 -24.78
N PRO A 452 57.89 1.99 -24.43
CA PRO A 452 59.02 1.53 -23.64
C PRO A 452 60.35 1.60 -24.41
N THR A 453 60.33 1.35 -25.72
CA THR A 453 61.54 1.37 -26.55
C THR A 453 62.07 2.78 -26.74
N VAL A 454 61.20 3.78 -26.91
CA VAL A 454 61.61 5.19 -27.03
C VAL A 454 62.16 5.72 -25.71
N ILE A 455 61.55 5.38 -24.57
CA ILE A 455 62.07 5.79 -23.25
C ILE A 455 63.42 5.13 -22.95
N VAL A 456 63.61 3.85 -23.28
CA VAL A 456 64.90 3.16 -23.14
C VAL A 456 65.97 3.77 -24.06
N LEU A 457 65.62 4.12 -25.30
CA LEU A 457 66.56 4.78 -26.21
C LEU A 457 66.94 6.20 -25.74
N PHE A 458 66.00 7.00 -25.22
CA PHE A 458 66.31 8.32 -24.68
C PHE A 458 67.12 8.25 -23.37
N SER A 459 66.88 7.26 -22.52
CA SER A 459 67.67 7.07 -21.29
C SER A 459 69.08 6.55 -21.58
N VAL A 460 69.26 5.66 -22.56
CA VAL A 460 70.59 5.25 -23.05
C VAL A 460 71.32 6.42 -23.73
N ALA A 461 70.64 7.21 -24.56
CA ALA A 461 71.22 8.40 -25.16
C ALA A 461 71.61 9.46 -24.11
N GLY A 462 70.76 9.69 -23.12
CA GLY A 462 71.04 10.57 -21.98
C GLY A 462 72.23 10.09 -21.16
N PHE A 463 72.33 8.78 -20.88
CA PHE A 463 73.47 8.19 -20.19
C PHE A 463 74.77 8.32 -21.01
N CYS A 464 74.73 8.07 -22.31
CA CYS A 464 75.87 8.25 -23.21
C CYS A 464 76.32 9.71 -23.29
N PHE A 465 75.37 10.66 -23.32
CA PHE A 465 75.67 12.10 -23.31
C PHE A 465 76.24 12.55 -21.97
N TRP A 466 75.74 12.01 -20.86
CA TRP A 466 76.26 12.26 -19.52
C TRP A 466 77.69 11.69 -19.34
N LYS A 467 77.95 10.49 -19.86
CA LYS A 467 79.29 9.87 -19.86
C LYS A 467 80.27 10.62 -20.78
N ARG A 468 79.82 11.15 -21.93
CA ARG A 468 80.62 12.06 -22.78
C ARG A 468 80.93 13.38 -22.08
N LYS A 469 79.99 13.95 -21.32
CA LYS A 469 80.20 15.18 -20.54
C LYS A 469 81.15 14.96 -19.36
N GLN A 470 81.13 13.78 -18.73
CA GLN A 470 82.14 13.42 -17.72
C GLN A 470 83.54 13.30 -18.34
N ASN A 471 83.69 12.70 -19.52
CA ASN A 471 84.99 12.58 -20.20
C ASN A 471 85.54 13.90 -20.78
N LEU A 472 84.72 14.96 -20.90
CA LEU A 472 85.17 16.32 -21.24
C LEU A 472 85.47 17.20 -20.01
N ALA A 473 85.13 16.74 -18.80
CA ALA A 473 85.51 17.37 -17.54
C ALA A 473 86.75 16.72 -16.88
N THR A 474 87.28 15.64 -17.46
CA THR A 474 88.49 14.93 -17.00
C THR A 474 89.76 15.28 -17.80
N SER A 475 89.84 16.50 -18.35
CA SER A 475 91.07 17.03 -18.96
C SER A 475 91.61 18.29 -18.28
N SER A 476 90.89 18.86 -17.30
CA SER A 476 91.36 19.99 -16.48
C SER A 476 91.55 19.66 -14.99
N ARG A 477 91.48 18.38 -14.61
CA ARG A 477 91.60 17.94 -13.21
C ARG A 477 92.92 17.23 -12.87
N THR A 478 93.83 17.08 -13.83
CA THR A 478 95.14 16.43 -13.65
C THR A 478 96.30 17.42 -13.42
N THR A 479 96.06 18.73 -13.53
CA THR A 479 97.05 19.77 -13.20
C THR A 479 96.95 20.30 -11.77
N LEU A 480 95.86 20.00 -11.04
CA LEU A 480 95.66 20.48 -9.67
C LEU A 480 96.09 19.48 -8.58
N ASP A 481 96.20 18.17 -8.89
CA ASP A 481 96.68 17.15 -7.93
C ASP A 481 98.21 17.14 -7.74
N ASN A 482 98.96 17.80 -8.60
CA ASN A 482 100.43 17.92 -8.48
C ASN A 482 100.87 18.96 -7.43
N PHE A 483 99.96 19.81 -6.92
CA PHE A 483 100.22 20.83 -5.89
C PHE A 483 99.37 20.63 -4.63
N SER A 484 99.01 19.38 -4.34
CA SER A 484 98.40 18.97 -3.07
C SER A 484 99.48 18.80 -1.99
N ASP A 485 99.20 19.19 -0.74
CA ASP A 485 100.12 19.06 0.40
C ASP A 485 100.61 17.62 0.63
N SER A 486 99.88 16.62 0.13
CA SER A 486 100.29 15.21 0.17
C SER A 486 101.53 14.88 -0.70
N ASN A 487 101.92 15.77 -1.62
CA ASN A 487 103.08 15.60 -2.51
C ASN A 487 104.22 16.60 -2.24
N GLU A 488 104.14 17.36 -1.14
CA GLU A 488 105.20 18.28 -0.69
C GLU A 488 106.38 17.49 -0.11
N ILE A 489 107.58 17.76 -0.60
CA ILE A 489 108.80 17.02 -0.19
C ILE A 489 109.61 17.80 0.87
N GLY A 490 109.30 19.08 1.06
CA GLY A 490 109.93 19.92 2.06
C GLY A 490 109.70 21.42 1.82
N HIS A 491 109.87 22.20 2.88
CA HIS A 491 109.65 23.65 2.92
C HIS A 491 110.90 24.35 3.46
N GLY A 492 111.44 25.29 2.71
CA GLY A 492 112.62 26.08 3.09
C GLY A 492 112.43 27.58 2.80
N GLY A 493 113.47 28.38 3.06
CA GLY A 493 113.45 29.85 2.96
C GLY A 493 113.17 30.45 1.56
N PHE A 494 112.93 29.61 0.54
CA PHE A 494 112.56 30.03 -0.81
C PHE A 494 111.23 29.41 -1.30
N GLY A 495 110.45 28.76 -0.43
CA GLY A 495 109.09 28.26 -0.74
C GLY A 495 108.91 26.74 -0.69
N LYS A 496 107.71 26.28 -1.06
CA LYS A 496 107.29 24.86 -1.12
C LYS A 496 107.85 24.15 -2.33
N VAL A 497 108.36 22.93 -2.15
CA VAL A 497 108.82 22.07 -3.25
C VAL A 497 107.95 20.80 -3.32
N TYR A 498 107.43 20.49 -4.51
CA TYR A 498 106.51 19.37 -4.74
C TYR A 498 107.11 18.33 -5.69
N LYS A 499 106.74 17.06 -5.50
CA LYS A 499 107.15 15.95 -6.38
C LYS A 499 106.20 15.84 -7.58
N VAL A 500 106.69 16.15 -8.78
CA VAL A 500 105.90 16.04 -10.02
C VAL A 500 106.26 14.75 -10.76
N ARG A 501 105.25 14.00 -11.22
CA ARG A 501 105.42 12.80 -12.04
C ARG A 501 104.97 13.10 -13.47
N ILE A 502 105.92 13.20 -14.41
CA ILE A 502 105.64 13.43 -15.82
C ILE A 502 105.50 12.06 -16.51
N MET A 503 104.33 11.74 -17.07
CA MET A 503 104.15 10.58 -17.93
C MET A 503 104.23 11.00 -19.40
N LEU A 504 105.30 10.59 -20.09
CA LEU A 504 105.40 10.66 -21.55
C LEU A 504 104.58 9.52 -22.15
N TRP A 505 103.56 9.85 -22.95
CA TRP A 505 102.83 8.87 -23.74
C TRP A 505 103.45 8.79 -25.15
N ASN A 506 104.06 7.63 -25.46
CA ASN A 506 104.37 7.23 -26.82
C ASN A 506 103.09 6.69 -27.48
N THR A 507 102.69 7.30 -28.58
CA THR A 507 101.68 6.80 -29.52
C THR A 507 102.25 5.71 -30.43
N LEU A 508 101.53 4.59 -30.60
CA LEU A 508 101.54 3.55 -31.67
C LEU A 508 101.05 2.25 -30.98
N LYS A 509 100.02 1.52 -31.42
CA LYS A 509 99.38 1.30 -32.72
C LYS A 509 97.92 0.90 -32.49
#